data_AF-A0A6G0XET5-F1
#
_entry.id   AF-A0A6G0XET5-F1
#
_cell.length_a   1.000
_cell.length_b   1.000
_cell.length_c   1.000
_cell.angle_alpha   90.00
_cell.angle_beta   90.00
_cell.angle_gamma   90.00
#
_symmetry.space_group_name_H-M   'P 1'
#
loop_
_entity.id
_entity.type
_entity.pdbx_description
1 polymer ?
#
loop_
_entity_poly.entity_id
_entity_poly.type
_entity_poly.pdbx_seq_one_letter_code
_entity_poly.pdbx_strand_id
1 'polypeptide(L)'
;MALRSSVYVRLSAIHLAMTALTYAQNTANPISASCVIVGDCLPCAKSEMSEQFCKMSGHKQELSCLEGGVNRTKFKECIAVSSAYSGFHVVVMFEVIMLLLLLLAFQALRKEKQKYVSSFDKRKDPHTPSKPFQI
;
A
#
# COMPACT_ATOMS: atom_id res chain seq x y z
N MET A 1 -30.82 -16.41 -2.10
CA MET A 1 -30.35 -15.01 -2.10
C MET A 1 -29.60 -14.61 -0.83
N ALA A 2 -29.89 -15.17 0.36
CA ALA A 2 -29.26 -14.80 1.63
C ALA A 2 -27.73 -15.00 1.75
N LEU A 3 -27.13 -16.00 1.06
CA LEU A 3 -25.68 -16.22 1.13
C LEU A 3 -24.83 -15.15 0.42
N ARG A 4 -25.38 -14.46 -0.58
CA ARG A 4 -24.65 -13.41 -1.32
C ARG A 4 -24.43 -12.16 -0.47
N SER A 5 -25.41 -11.77 0.36
CA SER A 5 -25.29 -10.64 1.27
C SER A 5 -24.30 -10.90 2.40
N SER A 6 -24.25 -12.13 2.93
CA SER A 6 -23.30 -12.50 4.01
C SER A 6 -21.83 -12.45 3.56
N VAL A 7 -21.54 -12.87 2.32
CA VAL A 7 -20.17 -12.82 1.77
C VAL A 7 -19.74 -11.40 1.44
N TYR A 8 -20.64 -10.56 0.90
CA TYR A 8 -20.34 -9.15 0.64
C TYR A 8 -20.09 -8.35 1.92
N VAL A 9 -20.91 -8.57 2.96
CA VAL A 9 -20.73 -7.92 4.28
C VAL A 9 -19.42 -8.36 4.95
N ARG A 10 -19.01 -9.62 4.77
CA ARG A 10 -17.71 -10.10 5.27
C ARG A 10 -16.53 -9.56 4.46
N LEU A 11 -16.65 -9.43 3.14
CA LEU A 11 -15.59 -8.83 2.32
C LEU A 11 -15.41 -7.34 2.59
N SER A 12 -16.50 -6.60 2.83
CA SER A 12 -16.45 -5.18 3.19
C SER A 12 -15.87 -4.98 4.59
N ALA A 13 -16.20 -5.86 5.54
CA ALA A 13 -15.60 -5.84 6.87
C ALA A 13 -14.10 -6.14 6.85
N ILE A 14 -13.65 -7.05 5.98
CA ILE A 14 -12.21 -7.34 5.79
C ILE A 14 -11.50 -6.17 5.12
N HIS A 15 -12.13 -5.49 4.14
CA HIS A 15 -11.56 -4.26 3.55
C HIS A 15 -11.47 -3.10 4.55
N LEU A 16 -12.49 -2.92 5.40
CA LEU A 16 -12.46 -1.93 6.49
C LEU A 16 -11.39 -2.27 7.54
N ALA A 17 -11.20 -3.56 7.86
CA ALA A 17 -10.15 -3.98 8.79
C ALA A 17 -8.74 -3.78 8.20
N MET A 18 -8.54 -4.08 6.92
CA MET A 18 -7.25 -3.90 6.24
C MET A 18 -6.88 -2.42 6.06
N THR A 19 -7.86 -1.54 5.81
CA THR A 19 -7.63 -0.09 5.75
C THR A 19 -7.36 0.53 7.12
N ALA A 20 -7.90 -0.04 8.21
CA ALA A 20 -7.57 0.37 9.58
C ALA A 20 -6.14 -0.04 9.99
N LEU A 21 -5.67 -1.22 9.55
CA LEU A 21 -4.33 -1.73 9.87
C LEU A 21 -3.20 -0.96 9.14
N THR A 22 -3.44 -0.45 7.94
CA THR A 22 -2.45 0.34 7.20
C THR A 22 -2.31 1.78 7.70
N TYR A 23 -3.32 2.33 8.38
CA TYR A 23 -3.23 3.67 8.98
C TYR A 23 -2.41 3.69 10.28
N ALA A 24 -2.20 2.52 10.90
CA ALA A 24 -1.56 2.39 12.20
C ALA A 24 -0.02 2.25 12.16
N GLN A 25 0.60 2.18 10.97
CA GLN A 25 2.04 1.85 10.87
C GLN A 25 3.00 3.03 10.68
N ASN A 26 2.53 4.28 10.76
CA ASN A 26 3.37 5.48 10.56
C ASN A 26 3.58 6.34 11.81
N THR A 27 3.35 5.83 13.03
CA THR A 27 3.84 6.53 14.23
C THR A 27 5.28 6.11 14.50
N ALA A 28 6.16 6.73 13.72
CA ALA A 28 7.58 6.81 13.98
C ALA A 28 7.84 7.20 15.45
N ASN A 29 8.95 6.65 15.96
CA ASN A 29 9.75 7.04 17.13
C ASN A 29 9.15 8.09 18.08
N PRO A 30 9.17 7.86 19.41
CA PRO A 30 8.70 8.85 20.40
C PRO A 30 9.60 10.09 20.35
N ILE A 31 9.25 11.05 19.48
CA ILE A 31 9.86 12.37 19.46
C ILE A 31 9.16 13.16 20.56
N SER A 32 9.96 13.54 21.55
CA SER A 32 9.69 14.55 22.56
C SER A 32 8.80 15.67 22.03
N ALA A 33 7.50 15.57 22.27
CA ALA A 33 6.37 16.52 22.25
C ALA A 33 6.34 17.82 21.39
N SER A 34 7.34 18.20 20.58
CA SER A 34 7.35 19.49 19.88
C SER A 34 8.25 19.59 18.64
N CYS A 35 8.83 18.49 18.15
CA CYS A 35 9.72 18.51 16.98
C CYS A 35 9.13 17.72 15.81
N VAL A 36 9.09 18.34 14.63
CA VAL A 36 8.62 17.76 13.38
C VAL A 36 9.80 17.61 12.42
N ILE A 37 9.85 16.51 11.68
CA ILE A 37 10.85 16.28 10.64
C ILE A 37 10.48 17.15 9.43
N VAL A 38 11.41 17.99 8.97
CA VAL A 38 11.15 18.96 7.87
C VAL A 38 11.99 18.67 6.63
N GLY A 39 13.06 17.89 6.74
CA GLY A 39 13.96 17.60 5.62
C GLY A 39 14.30 16.13 5.42
N ASP A 40 14.90 15.85 4.27
CA ASP A 40 15.48 14.55 3.94
C ASP A 40 16.77 14.28 4.74
N CYS A 41 17.14 13.00 4.80
CA CYS A 41 18.42 12.60 5.39
C CYS A 41 19.57 12.92 4.41
N LEU A 42 20.39 13.91 4.74
CA LEU A 42 21.45 14.43 3.89
C LEU A 42 22.83 14.08 4.45
N PRO A 43 23.87 13.93 3.60
CA PRO A 43 25.23 13.75 4.06
C PRO A 43 25.72 14.99 4.80
N CYS A 44 26.49 14.78 5.86
CA CYS A 44 27.08 15.86 6.64
C CYS A 44 28.18 16.60 5.88
N ALA A 45 28.31 17.90 6.12
CA ALA A 45 29.44 18.66 5.59
C ALA A 45 30.74 18.24 6.29
N LYS A 46 31.89 18.41 5.62
CA LYS A 46 33.21 18.07 6.20
C LYS A 46 33.49 18.79 7.53
N SER A 47 32.96 20.00 7.69
CA SER A 47 33.07 20.80 8.91
C SER A 47 32.22 20.29 10.07
N GLU A 48 31.15 19.52 9.78
CA GLU A 48 30.19 19.03 10.78
C GLU A 48 30.44 17.57 11.16
N MET A 49 31.45 16.92 10.58
CA MET A 49 31.74 15.51 10.81
C MET A 49 32.10 15.20 12.28
N SER A 50 32.58 16.21 13.01
CA SER A 50 32.88 16.13 14.45
C SER A 50 31.65 16.26 15.34
N GLU A 51 30.52 16.72 14.79
CA GLU A 51 29.29 16.96 15.54
C GLU A 51 28.60 15.65 15.92
N GLN A 52 27.92 15.65 17.07
CA GLN A 52 27.27 14.45 17.60
C GLN A 52 26.23 13.85 16.63
N PHE A 53 25.53 14.69 15.87
CA PHE A 53 24.51 14.26 14.90
C PHE A 53 25.09 13.68 13.60
N CYS A 54 26.40 13.78 13.38
CA CYS A 54 27.08 13.27 12.18
C CYS A 54 28.08 12.16 12.47
N LYS A 55 28.57 12.05 13.71
CA LYS A 55 29.67 11.15 14.09
C LYS A 55 29.40 9.67 13.83
N MET A 56 28.14 9.23 13.94
CA MET A 56 27.78 7.81 13.84
C MET A 56 27.48 7.38 12.40
N SER A 57 26.57 8.06 11.70
CA SER A 57 26.13 7.67 10.35
C SER A 57 26.72 8.52 9.23
N GLY A 58 27.35 9.65 9.53
CA GLY A 58 27.78 10.64 8.54
C GLY A 58 26.63 11.37 7.85
N HIS A 59 25.39 11.20 8.32
CA HIS A 59 24.20 11.80 7.73
C HIS A 59 23.35 12.50 8.80
N LYS A 60 22.77 13.65 8.43
CA LYS A 60 21.94 14.49 9.29
C LYS A 60 20.56 14.71 8.68
N GLN A 61 19.56 14.83 9.55
CA GLN A 61 18.20 15.18 9.19
C GLN A 61 17.78 16.42 9.95
N GLU A 62 17.07 17.33 9.26
CA GLU A 62 16.57 18.56 9.84
C GLU A 62 15.22 18.36 10.53
N LEU A 63 15.12 18.89 11.75
CA LEU A 63 13.92 18.93 12.57
C LEU A 63 13.57 20.38 12.85
N SER A 64 12.30 20.71 12.74
CA SER A 64 11.74 21.96 13.24
C SER A 64 11.10 21.70 14.59
N CYS A 65 11.71 22.26 15.64
CA CYS A 65 11.25 22.18 17.01
C CYS A 65 10.59 23.49 17.41
N LEU A 66 9.39 23.42 17.99
CA LEU A 66 8.71 24.59 18.54
C LEU A 66 9.17 24.77 19.99
N GLU A 67 10.06 25.74 20.22
CA GLU A 67 10.61 26.09 21.53
C GLU A 67 10.15 27.51 21.90
N GLY A 68 9.35 27.64 22.96
CA GLY A 68 8.87 28.94 23.42
C GLY A 68 8.00 29.70 22.41
N GLY A 69 7.34 28.99 21.50
CA GLY A 69 6.51 29.59 20.43
C GLY A 69 7.29 29.99 19.17
N VAL A 70 8.59 29.73 19.11
CA VAL A 70 9.43 30.01 17.93
C VAL A 70 9.95 28.70 17.34
N ASN A 71 9.84 28.57 16.02
CA ASN A 71 10.39 27.43 15.29
C ASN A 71 11.93 27.53 15.25
N ARG A 72 12.60 26.55 15.87
CA ARG A 72 14.05 26.38 15.85
C ARG A 72 14.41 25.15 15.05
N THR A 73 15.41 25.28 14.18
CA THR A 73 15.94 24.15 13.42
C THR A 73 16.97 23.40 14.29
N LYS A 74 16.81 22.08 14.40
CA LYS A 74 17.74 21.18 15.07
C LYS A 74 18.10 20.04 14.12
N PHE A 75 19.25 19.42 14.35
CA PHE A 75 19.72 18.31 13.55
C PHE A 75 19.76 17.03 14.39
N LYS A 76 19.37 15.91 13.79
CA LYS A 76 19.51 14.58 14.36
C LYS A 76 20.24 13.67 13.37
N GLU A 77 20.92 12.68 13.90
CA GLU A 77 21.43 11.57 13.10
C GLU A 77 20.30 10.85 12.36
N CYS A 78 20.58 10.45 11.13
CA CYS A 78 19.67 9.65 10.32
C CYS A 78 20.46 8.63 9.51
N ILE A 79 19.76 7.61 9.02
CA ILE A 79 20.31 6.64 8.07
C ILE A 79 19.75 7.00 6.71
N ALA A 80 20.61 7.12 5.71
CA ALA A 80 20.19 7.39 4.34
C ALA A 80 19.38 6.21 3.80
N VAL A 81 18.07 6.25 3.99
CA VAL A 81 17.15 5.42 3.23
C VAL A 81 17.00 6.11 1.89
N SER A 82 17.54 5.50 0.84
CA SER A 82 17.50 6.03 -0.52
C SER A 82 16.07 6.47 -0.85
N SER A 83 15.83 7.77 -1.00
CA SER A 83 14.50 8.33 -1.29
C SER A 83 13.94 7.80 -2.61
N ALA A 84 14.82 7.46 -3.55
CA ALA A 84 14.49 6.75 -4.79
C ALA A 84 13.82 5.39 -4.54
N TYR A 85 14.22 4.67 -3.47
CA TYR A 85 13.60 3.40 -3.09
C TYR A 85 12.18 3.60 -2.56
N SER A 86 11.95 4.65 -1.78
CA SER A 86 10.62 4.92 -1.20
C SER A 86 9.57 5.26 -2.27
N GLY A 87 9.90 6.13 -3.22
CA GLY A 87 9.00 6.51 -4.31
C GLY A 87 8.69 5.33 -5.23
N PHE A 88 9.71 4.55 -5.61
CA PHE A 88 9.54 3.35 -6.41
C PHE A 88 8.67 2.31 -5.69
N HIS A 89 8.90 2.08 -4.39
CA HIS A 89 8.13 1.13 -3.59
C HIS A 89 6.64 1.48 -3.52
N VAL A 90 6.30 2.77 -3.37
CA VAL A 90 4.89 3.22 -3.35
C VAL A 90 4.19 2.93 -4.67
N VAL A 91 4.84 3.21 -5.80
CA VAL A 91 4.27 2.96 -7.14
C VAL A 91 4.08 1.46 -7.38
N VAL A 92 5.08 0.64 -7.06
CA VAL A 92 5.00 -0.82 -7.23
C VAL A 92 3.89 -1.41 -6.33
N MET A 93 3.78 -0.96 -5.08
CA MET A 93 2.71 -1.43 -4.20
C MET A 93 1.33 -1.06 -4.72
N PHE A 94 1.17 0.16 -5.25
CA PHE A 94 -0.08 0.57 -5.89
C PHE A 94 -0.43 -0.31 -7.09
N GLU A 95 0.54 -0.60 -7.95
CA GLU A 95 0.35 -1.46 -9.12
C GLU A 95 -0.08 -2.89 -8.72
N VAL A 96 0.58 -3.47 -7.71
CA VAL A 96 0.22 -4.79 -7.18
C VAL A 96 -1.22 -4.80 -6.65
N ILE A 97 -1.63 -3.75 -5.92
CA ILE A 97 -3.01 -3.63 -5.41
C ILE A 97 -4.02 -3.57 -6.56
N MET A 98 -3.75 -2.76 -7.60
CA MET A 98 -4.64 -2.65 -8.76
C MET A 98 -4.76 -3.97 -9.52
N LEU A 99 -3.67 -4.72 -9.67
CA LEU A 99 -3.68 -6.05 -10.28
C LEU A 99 -4.52 -7.04 -9.47
N LEU A 100 -4.42 -7.02 -8.14
CA LEU A 100 -5.24 -7.87 -7.28
C LEU A 100 -6.73 -7.54 -7.41
N LEU A 101 -7.09 -6.25 -7.41
CA LEU A 101 -8.47 -5.82 -7.60
C LEU A 101 -9.02 -6.26 -8.97
N LEU A 102 -8.24 -6.12 -10.03
CA LEU A 102 -8.60 -6.58 -11.37
C LEU A 102 -8.82 -8.10 -11.40
N LEU A 103 -7.95 -8.86 -10.75
CA LEU A 103 -8.04 -10.32 -10.70
C LEU A 103 -9.28 -10.79 -9.94
N LEU A 104 -9.64 -10.13 -8.83
CA LEU A 104 -10.88 -10.39 -8.10
C LEU A 104 -12.11 -10.05 -8.95
N ALA A 105 -12.12 -8.90 -9.62
CA ALA A 105 -13.20 -8.50 -10.51
C ALA A 105 -13.38 -9.49 -11.67
N PHE A 106 -12.28 -9.94 -12.28
CA PHE A 106 -12.29 -10.93 -13.35
C PHE A 106 -12.86 -12.28 -12.89
N GLN A 107 -12.47 -12.76 -11.71
CA GLN A 107 -13.04 -13.98 -11.14
C GLN A 107 -14.54 -13.84 -10.85
N ALA A 108 -14.98 -12.70 -10.33
CA ALA A 108 -16.39 -12.41 -10.11
C ALA A 108 -17.18 -12.44 -11.43
N LEU A 109 -16.68 -11.77 -12.46
CA LEU A 109 -17.28 -11.75 -13.80
C LEU A 109 -17.33 -13.15 -14.42
N ARG A 110 -16.27 -13.96 -14.28
CA ARG A 110 -16.29 -15.36 -14.76
C ARG A 110 -17.36 -16.20 -14.08
N LYS A 111 -17.52 -16.05 -12.77
CA LYS A 111 -18.57 -16.75 -12.00
C LYS A 111 -19.96 -16.30 -12.40
N GLU A 112 -20.16 -15.02 -12.73
CA GLU A 112 -21.46 -14.54 -13.21
C GLU A 112 -21.74 -15.00 -14.64
N LYS A 113 -20.76 -14.92 -15.55
CA LYS A 113 -20.89 -15.45 -16.90
C LYS A 113 -21.27 -16.93 -16.89
N GLN A 114 -20.60 -17.76 -16.08
CA GLN A 114 -20.96 -19.18 -15.94
C GLN A 114 -22.39 -19.42 -15.44
N LYS A 115 -22.96 -18.51 -14.65
CA LYS A 115 -24.34 -18.60 -14.18
C LYS A 115 -25.36 -18.15 -15.23
N TYR A 116 -24.97 -17.22 -16.10
CA TYR A 116 -25.85 -16.64 -17.11
C TYR A 116 -25.83 -17.35 -18.46
N VAL A 117 -24.86 -18.23 -18.73
CA VAL A 117 -24.93 -19.13 -19.90
C VAL A 117 -26.05 -20.14 -19.67
N SER A 118 -27.21 -19.85 -20.27
CA SER A 118 -28.34 -20.77 -20.35
C SER A 118 -27.90 -22.08 -21.00
N SER A 119 -28.45 -23.22 -20.55
CA SER A 119 -28.18 -24.52 -21.18
C SER A 119 -28.56 -24.56 -22.67
N PHE A 120 -29.42 -23.64 -23.12
CA PHE A 120 -29.77 -23.44 -24.52
C PHE A 120 -28.68 -22.74 -25.34
N ASP A 121 -27.91 -21.81 -24.74
CA ASP A 121 -26.82 -21.12 -25.44
C ASP A 121 -25.65 -22.08 -25.72
N LYS A 122 -25.37 -23.00 -24.79
CA LYS A 122 -24.37 -24.07 -24.98
C LYS A 122 -24.69 -25.03 -26.13
N ARG A 123 -25.96 -25.15 -26.53
CA ARG A 123 -26.37 -26.00 -27.67
C ARG A 123 -26.24 -25.29 -29.01
N LYS A 124 -26.03 -23.98 -29.00
CA LYS A 124 -25.86 -23.15 -30.20
C LYS A 124 -24.40 -22.85 -30.53
N ASP A 125 -23.48 -23.32 -29.69
CA ASP A 125 -22.04 -23.18 -29.90
C ASP A 125 -21.62 -24.05 -31.12
N PRO A 126 -21.22 -23.45 -32.25
CA PRO A 126 -20.89 -24.18 -33.48
C PRO A 126 -19.63 -25.05 -33.34
N HIS A 127 -18.89 -24.89 -32.25
CA HIS A 127 -17.66 -25.64 -31.94
C HIS A 127 -17.89 -26.89 -31.07
N THR A 128 -19.13 -27.17 -30.63
CA THR A 128 -19.41 -28.37 -29.83
C THR A 128 -19.94 -29.49 -30.73
N PRO A 129 -19.21 -30.61 -30.95
CA PRO A 129 -19.72 -31.71 -31.74
C PRO A 129 -20.96 -32.31 -31.05
N SER A 130 -22.10 -32.27 -31.74
CA SER A 130 -23.33 -32.90 -31.30
C SER A 130 -23.09 -34.41 -31.15
N LYS A 131 -23.19 -34.93 -29.92
CA LYS A 131 -23.14 -36.38 -29.71
C LYS A 131 -24.36 -37.02 -30.39
N PRO A 132 -24.18 -38.11 -31.15
CA PRO A 132 -25.29 -38.81 -31.77
C PRO A 132 -26.20 -39.39 -30.68
N PHE A 133 -27.50 -39.19 -30.83
CA PHE A 133 -28.51 -39.82 -30.00
C PHE A 133 -28.40 -41.34 -30.19
N GLN A 134 -28.05 -42.06 -29.13
CA GLN A 134 -28.24 -43.51 -29.10
C GLN A 134 -29.70 -43.75 -28.68
N ILE A 135 -30.44 -44.43 -29.57
CA ILE A 135 -31.82 -44.87 -29.41
C ILE A 135 -31.82 -46.22 -28.70
#